data_AF-A0A354WUH3-F1
#
_entry.id   AF-A0A354WUH3-F1
#
_cell.length_a   1.000
_cell.length_b   1.000
_cell.length_c   1.000
_cell.angle_alpha   90.00
_cell.angle_beta   90.00
_cell.angle_gamma   90.00
#
_symmetry.space_group_name_H-M   'P 1'
#
loop_
_entity.id
_entity.type
_entity.pdbx_description
1 polymer ?
#
loop_
_entity_poly.entity_id
_entity_poly.type
_entity_poly.pdbx_seq_one_letter_code
_entity_poly.pdbx_strand_id
1 'polypeptide(L)'
;MRINVVAVLTFFILFLGSCSVPKNVTYFQGVDDLTPEQKELINQNYTSRICPDDRLSITVTAWDPTVVTPFNPPVYAFAKEGEEKVEPAQQLQTYLVDKEGNIIFPVIGKVHVAGVSK
;
A
#
# COMPACT_ATOMS: atom_id res chain seq x y z
N MET A 1 39.88 -13.01 -40.04
CA MET A 1 38.43 -12.72 -40.18
C MET A 1 38.25 -11.21 -40.06
N ARG A 2 37.93 -10.51 -41.15
CA ARG A 2 37.60 -9.08 -41.10
C ARG A 2 36.11 -8.98 -40.79
N ILE A 3 35.77 -8.64 -39.56
CA ILE A 3 34.38 -8.40 -39.16
C ILE A 3 33.94 -7.06 -39.77
N ASN A 4 32.93 -7.11 -40.63
CA ASN A 4 32.34 -5.92 -41.23
C ASN A 4 31.48 -5.20 -40.19
N VAL A 5 32.05 -4.17 -39.55
CA VAL A 5 31.42 -3.37 -38.48
C VAL A 5 30.03 -2.85 -38.89
N VAL A 6 29.84 -2.54 -40.17
CA VAL A 6 28.55 -2.11 -40.75
C VAL A 6 27.48 -3.21 -40.65
N ALA A 7 27.85 -4.48 -40.86
CA ALA A 7 26.92 -5.61 -40.74
C ALA A 7 26.51 -5.85 -39.28
N VAL A 8 27.44 -5.67 -38.33
CA VAL A 8 27.16 -5.81 -36.90
C VAL A 8 26.23 -4.70 -36.40
N LEU A 9 26.46 -3.45 -36.84
CA LEU A 9 25.58 -2.31 -36.53
C LEU A 9 24.17 -2.50 -37.09
N THR A 10 24.05 -2.99 -38.33
CA THR A 10 22.75 -3.25 -38.95
C THR A 10 21.99 -4.36 -38.22
N PHE A 11 22.69 -5.41 -37.81
CA PHE A 11 22.11 -6.49 -37.01
C PHE A 11 21.60 -5.98 -35.66
N PHE A 12 22.36 -5.13 -34.95
CA PHE A 12 21.96 -4.59 -33.65
C PHE A 12 20.72 -3.68 -33.73
N ILE A 13 20.59 -2.90 -34.80
CA ILE A 13 19.42 -2.03 -35.03
C ILE A 13 18.13 -2.84 -35.22
N LEU A 14 18.20 -4.04 -35.82
CA LEU A 14 17.03 -4.89 -36.02
C LEU A 14 16.46 -5.45 -34.70
N PHE A 15 17.27 -5.56 -33.64
CA PHE A 15 16.80 -6.04 -32.33
C PHE A 15 16.15 -4.96 -31.46
N LEU A 16 16.27 -3.68 -31.81
CA LEU A 16 15.69 -2.57 -31.03
C LEU A 16 14.16 -2.49 -31.11
N GLY A 17 13.51 -3.20 -32.03
CA GLY A 17 12.05 -3.18 -32.23
C GLY A 17 11.24 -4.20 -31.41
N SER A 18 11.87 -5.06 -30.60
CA SER A 18 11.18 -6.16 -29.90
C SER A 18 10.50 -5.78 -28.58
N CYS A 19 10.64 -4.54 -28.10
CA CYS A 19 9.95 -4.09 -26.89
C CYS A 19 8.48 -3.78 -27.21
N SER A 20 7.62 -4.78 -27.09
CA SER A 20 6.16 -4.58 -27.13
C SER A 20 5.61 -4.50 -25.70
N VAL A 21 4.71 -3.55 -25.46
CA VAL A 21 3.99 -3.45 -24.19
C VAL A 21 2.96 -4.59 -24.14
N PRO A 22 2.92 -5.41 -23.07
CA PRO A 22 1.90 -6.44 -22.92
C PRO A 22 0.52 -5.78 -22.85
N LYS A 23 -0.29 -5.96 -23.89
CA LYS A 23 -1.66 -5.41 -23.98
C LYS A 23 -2.67 -6.18 -23.12
N ASN A 24 -2.31 -7.37 -22.62
CA ASN A 24 -3.15 -8.24 -21.80
C ASN A 24 -2.70 -8.21 -20.34
N VAL A 25 -2.92 -7.08 -19.67
CA VAL A 25 -2.88 -7.00 -18.22
C VAL A 25 -4.21 -7.51 -17.68
N THR A 26 -4.20 -8.63 -16.94
CA THR A 26 -5.43 -9.35 -16.49
C THR A 26 -6.46 -8.45 -15.82
N TYR A 27 -6.02 -7.41 -15.12
CA TYR A 27 -6.89 -6.49 -14.39
C TYR A 27 -7.54 -5.39 -15.23
N PHE A 28 -7.03 -5.12 -16.44
CA PHE A 28 -7.51 -4.02 -17.29
C PHE A 28 -8.02 -4.50 -18.66
N GLN A 29 -8.54 -5.72 -18.73
CA GLN A 29 -9.13 -6.24 -19.96
C GLN A 29 -10.48 -5.55 -20.23
N GLY A 30 -10.73 -5.14 -21.48
CA GLY A 30 -12.00 -4.53 -21.90
C GLY A 30 -12.19 -3.06 -21.55
N VAL A 31 -11.17 -2.37 -21.03
CA VAL A 31 -11.24 -0.92 -20.73
C VAL A 31 -11.37 -0.06 -22.00
N ASP A 32 -10.82 -0.53 -23.11
CA ASP A 32 -10.88 0.15 -24.41
C ASP A 32 -12.29 0.09 -25.02
N ASP A 33 -13.06 -0.96 -24.68
CA ASP A 33 -14.41 -1.21 -25.16
C ASP A 33 -15.49 -0.47 -24.35
N LEU A 34 -15.10 0.28 -23.31
CA LEU A 34 -16.03 1.04 -22.48
C LEU A 34 -16.58 2.25 -23.24
N THR A 35 -17.91 2.42 -23.18
CA THR A 35 -18.61 3.62 -23.66
C THR A 35 -18.19 4.87 -22.87
N PRO A 36 -18.35 6.09 -23.43
CA PRO A 36 -18.07 7.33 -22.72
C PRO A 36 -18.81 7.44 -21.37
N GLU A 37 -20.06 6.99 -21.33
CA GLU A 37 -20.89 6.97 -20.12
C GLU A 37 -20.34 6.03 -19.04
N GLN A 38 -19.86 4.84 -19.44
CA GLN A 38 -19.21 3.89 -18.53
C GLN A 38 -17.88 4.42 -17.98
N LYS A 39 -17.10 5.14 -18.82
CA LYS A 39 -15.86 5.80 -18.39
C LYS A 39 -16.15 6.92 -17.37
N GLU A 40 -17.27 7.61 -17.51
CA GLU A 40 -17.70 8.65 -16.58
C GLU A 40 -18.16 8.07 -15.22
N LEU A 41 -18.86 6.93 -15.23
CA LEU A 41 -19.21 6.18 -14.02
C LEU A 41 -17.98 5.69 -13.23
N ILE A 42 -16.92 5.27 -13.93
CA ILE A 42 -15.64 4.86 -13.32
C ILE A 42 -14.84 6.08 -12.82
N ASN A 43 -15.08 7.28 -13.37
CA ASN A 43 -14.44 8.51 -12.90
C ASN A 43 -15.11 9.14 -11.68
N GLN A 44 -16.14 8.51 -11.11
CA GLN A 44 -16.76 9.01 -9.88
C GLN A 44 -15.75 8.93 -8.73
N ASN A 45 -15.66 10.01 -7.94
CA ASN A 45 -14.80 10.13 -6.77
C ASN A 45 -14.98 8.94 -5.82
N TYR A 46 -14.15 7.92 -5.94
CA TYR A 46 -14.14 6.80 -5.01
C TYR A 46 -13.55 7.27 -3.68
N THR A 47 -14.41 7.52 -2.71
CA THR A 47 -13.97 7.61 -1.32
C THR A 47 -13.59 6.20 -0.87
N SER A 48 -12.31 5.99 -0.59
CA SER A 48 -11.88 4.70 -0.07
C SER A 48 -12.48 4.48 1.32
N ARG A 49 -12.99 3.27 1.52
CA ARG A 49 -13.53 2.82 2.79
C ARG A 49 -12.57 1.83 3.43
N ILE A 50 -12.62 1.75 4.75
CA ILE A 50 -11.91 0.74 5.52
C ILE A 50 -12.56 -0.63 5.27
N CYS A 51 -11.74 -1.63 4.96
CA CYS A 51 -12.14 -3.00 4.67
C CYS A 51 -11.45 -4.00 5.63
N PRO A 52 -12.00 -5.22 5.78
CA PRO A 52 -11.28 -6.32 6.44
C PRO A 52 -9.87 -6.51 5.84
N ASP A 53 -8.93 -6.92 6.68
CA ASP A 53 -7.49 -7.05 6.38
C ASP A 53 -6.72 -5.73 6.17
N ASP A 54 -7.39 -4.57 6.27
CA ASP A 54 -6.69 -3.28 6.32
C ASP A 54 -5.86 -3.14 7.61
N ARG A 55 -4.75 -2.39 7.51
CA ARG A 55 -3.94 -1.97 8.65
C ARG A 55 -4.12 -0.48 8.89
N LEU A 56 -4.69 -0.13 10.04
CA LEU A 56 -4.94 1.25 10.43
C LEU A 56 -3.83 1.74 11.36
N SER A 57 -3.29 2.93 11.09
CA SER A 57 -2.50 3.68 12.07
C SER A 57 -3.38 4.76 12.66
N ILE A 58 -3.48 4.78 14.00
CA ILE A 58 -4.36 5.68 14.72
C ILE A 58 -3.51 6.45 15.73
N THR A 59 -3.53 7.78 15.62
CA THR A 59 -2.85 8.68 16.55
C THR A 59 -3.90 9.55 17.22
N VAL A 60 -3.97 9.49 18.55
CA VAL A 60 -4.90 10.32 19.33
C VAL A 60 -4.17 11.57 19.80
N THR A 61 -4.75 12.74 19.56
CA THR A 61 -4.18 14.02 19.97
C THR A 61 -5.08 14.70 21.01
N ALA A 62 -4.44 15.39 21.96
CA ALA A 62 -5.11 16.24 22.93
C ALA A 62 -4.16 17.37 23.35
N TRP A 63 -4.69 18.38 24.04
CA TRP A 63 -3.89 19.47 24.62
C TRP A 63 -2.86 18.98 25.63
N ASP A 64 -3.26 18.01 26.47
CA ASP A 64 -2.38 17.37 27.43
C ASP A 64 -1.91 16.01 26.87
N PRO A 65 -0.60 15.83 26.59
CA PRO A 65 -0.08 14.57 26.04
C PRO A 65 -0.20 13.40 27.03
N THR A 66 -0.30 13.67 28.34
CA THR A 66 -0.42 12.61 29.34
C THR A 66 -1.75 11.87 29.24
N VAL A 67 -2.83 12.56 28.85
CA VAL A 67 -4.16 11.94 28.73
C VAL A 67 -4.30 11.02 27.53
N VAL A 68 -3.47 11.22 26.49
CA VAL A 68 -3.48 10.37 25.28
C VAL A 68 -2.47 9.22 25.33
N THR A 69 -1.62 9.19 26.35
CA THR A 69 -0.60 8.15 26.52
C THR A 69 -1.18 6.73 26.46
N PRO A 70 -2.35 6.41 27.05
CA PRO A 70 -2.94 5.07 26.95
C PRO A 70 -3.35 4.67 25.53
N PHE A 71 -3.63 5.63 24.64
CA PHE A 71 -4.11 5.40 23.28
C PHE A 71 -2.99 5.39 22.24
N ASN A 72 -1.82 5.93 22.58
CA ASN A 72 -0.62 5.98 21.75
C ASN A 72 0.52 5.16 22.40
N PRO A 73 0.35 3.85 22.61
CA PRO A 73 1.37 3.03 23.27
C PRO A 73 2.69 3.03 22.47
N PRO A 74 3.85 3.02 23.15
CA PRO A 74 5.14 2.93 22.48
C PRO A 74 5.32 1.55 21.82
N VAL A 75 5.93 1.51 20.64
CA VAL A 75 6.30 0.24 20.02
C VAL A 75 7.59 -0.26 20.66
N TYR A 76 7.46 -1.33 21.45
CA TYR A 76 8.62 -1.97 22.08
C TYR A 76 9.42 -2.73 21.03
N ALA A 77 10.64 -2.28 20.76
CA ALA A 77 11.62 -3.07 20.04
C ALA A 77 12.25 -4.08 21.01
N PHE A 78 12.02 -5.38 20.80
CA PHE A 78 12.68 -6.41 21.58
C PHE A 78 14.13 -6.54 21.11
N ALA A 79 15.08 -6.03 21.88
CA ALA A 79 16.49 -6.36 21.70
C ALA A 79 16.71 -7.81 22.16
N LYS A 80 17.32 -8.65 21.31
CA LYS A 80 17.79 -9.97 21.74
C LYS A 80 18.97 -9.80 22.68
N GLU A 81 19.03 -10.64 23.71
CA GLU A 81 20.08 -10.60 24.73
C GLU A 81 21.45 -10.78 24.07
N GLY A 82 22.29 -9.73 24.11
CA GLY A 82 23.63 -9.70 23.49
C GLY A 82 23.83 -8.68 22.37
N GLU A 83 22.79 -8.00 21.89
CA GLU A 83 22.90 -6.92 20.89
C GLU A 83 22.87 -5.53 21.54
N GLU A 84 23.64 -4.61 20.96
CA GLU A 84 23.75 -3.20 21.34
C GLU A 84 22.36 -2.55 21.40
N LYS A 85 22.19 -1.55 22.30
CA LYS A 85 20.92 -0.85 22.55
C LYS A 85 20.19 -0.57 21.23
N VAL A 86 19.11 -1.30 20.99
CA VAL A 86 18.18 -1.01 19.91
C VAL A 86 17.51 0.30 20.30
N GLU A 87 17.99 1.42 19.73
CA GLU A 87 17.21 2.65 19.64
C GLU A 87 15.80 2.25 19.22
N PRO A 88 14.74 2.61 19.96
CA PRO A 88 13.39 2.24 19.58
C PRO A 88 13.13 2.89 18.23
N ALA A 89 13.29 2.10 17.16
CA ALA A 89 12.83 2.48 15.86
C ALA A 89 11.37 2.84 16.06
N GLN A 90 11.00 4.07 15.71
CA GLN A 90 9.62 4.56 15.72
C GLN A 90 8.82 3.74 14.70
N GLN A 91 8.55 2.48 15.00
CA GLN A 91 7.58 1.70 14.29
C GLN A 91 6.23 2.28 14.64
N LEU A 92 5.44 2.62 13.62
CA LEU A 92 4.05 3.00 13.84
C LEU A 92 3.29 1.75 14.28
N GLN A 93 2.61 1.83 15.42
CA GLN A 93 1.65 0.82 15.82
C GLN A 93 0.49 0.78 14.81
N THR A 94 0.10 -0.42 14.39
CA THR A 94 -1.01 -0.64 13.46
C THR A 94 -2.02 -1.59 14.05
N TYR A 95 -3.29 -1.38 13.71
CA TYR A 95 -4.44 -2.21 14.10
C TYR A 95 -4.95 -2.93 12.86
N LEU A 96 -5.01 -4.27 12.92
CA LEU A 96 -5.57 -5.09 11.85
C LEU A 96 -7.10 -5.12 11.97
N VAL A 97 -7.80 -4.81 10.89
CA VAL A 97 -9.25 -4.95 10.80
C VAL A 97 -9.60 -6.42 10.63
N ASP A 98 -10.36 -6.98 11.58
CA ASP A 98 -10.81 -8.36 11.55
C ASP A 98 -11.84 -8.62 10.45
N LYS A 99 -12.20 -9.90 10.24
CA LYS A 99 -13.15 -10.33 9.21
C LYS A 99 -14.54 -9.74 9.40
N GLU A 100 -14.89 -9.42 10.64
CA GLU A 100 -16.15 -8.79 11.00
C GLU A 100 -16.07 -7.25 10.96
N GLY A 101 -14.96 -6.67 10.48
CA GLY A 101 -14.79 -5.23 10.30
C GLY A 101 -14.40 -4.46 11.55
N ASN A 102 -13.78 -5.09 12.55
CA ASN A 102 -13.47 -4.49 13.84
C ASN A 102 -11.97 -4.46 14.15
N ILE A 103 -11.59 -3.58 15.08
CA ILE A 103 -10.27 -3.53 15.69
C ILE A 103 -10.37 -3.64 17.21
N ILE A 104 -9.29 -4.04 17.87
CA ILE A 104 -9.15 -3.92 19.32
C ILE A 104 -8.31 -2.68 19.61
N PHE A 105 -8.96 -1.64 20.11
CA PHE A 105 -8.34 -0.35 20.40
C PHE A 105 -8.05 -0.21 21.90
N PRO A 106 -6.93 0.42 22.32
CA PRO A 106 -6.58 0.55 23.73
C PRO A 106 -7.68 1.25 24.53
N VAL A 107 -7.91 0.77 25.77
CA VAL A 107 -8.93 1.27 26.72
C VAL A 107 -10.39 1.06 26.29
N ILE A 108 -10.71 1.26 25.01
CA ILE A 108 -12.08 1.15 24.46
C ILE A 108 -12.47 -0.30 24.19
N GLY A 109 -11.52 -1.14 23.76
CA GLY A 109 -11.79 -2.52 23.37
C GLY A 109 -12.23 -2.65 21.91
N LYS A 110 -13.24 -3.48 21.64
CA LYS A 110 -13.66 -3.80 20.27
C LYS A 110 -14.40 -2.62 19.63
N VAL A 111 -13.92 -2.13 18.49
CA VAL A 111 -14.50 -1.02 17.74
C VAL A 111 -14.75 -1.44 16.29
N HIS A 112 -15.98 -1.24 15.79
CA HIS A 112 -16.31 -1.48 14.39
C HIS A 112 -15.87 -0.29 13.52
N VAL A 113 -15.10 -0.55 12.47
CA VAL A 113 -14.47 0.47 11.61
C VAL A 113 -14.72 0.27 10.12
N ALA A 114 -15.23 -0.89 9.71
CA ALA A 114 -15.50 -1.17 8.30
C ALA A 114 -16.53 -0.18 7.70
N GLY A 115 -16.32 0.18 6.43
CA GLY A 115 -17.21 1.07 5.70
C GLY A 115 -17.04 2.56 6.01
N VAL A 116 -16.32 2.92 7.07
CA VAL A 116 -15.95 4.31 7.38
C VAL A 116 -14.98 4.81 6.30
N SER A 117 -15.21 6.02 5.82
CA SER A 117 -14.34 6.69 4.84
C SER A 117 -13.01 7.08 5.46
N LYS A 118 -11.92 6.86 4.73
CA LYS A 118 -10.57 7.29 5.12
C LYS A 118 -10.21 8.66 4.53
#